data_AF-A0A0K1F2D2-F1
#
_entry.id   AF-A0A0K1F2D2-F1
#
_cell.length_a   1.000
_cell.length_b   1.000
_cell.length_c   1.000
_cell.angle_alpha   90.00
_cell.angle_beta   90.00
_cell.angle_gamma   90.00
#
_symmetry.space_group_name_H-M   'P 1'
#
loop_
_entity.id
_entity.type
_entity.pdbx_description
1 polymer ?
#
loop_
_entity_poly.entity_id
_entity_poly.type
_entity_poly.pdbx_seq_one_letter_code
_entity_poly.pdbx_strand_id
1 'polypeptide(L)'
;MGWWNPKAKIPIESEEFGKIVRDLVFECPSSHRHEVSDGKRPDGKKSKSRFYQSVSARNTSFHARGISGDLFLTILGEITGPLKRKDRYIKVENGQTVEEVAASAVKRLGSDAMKRDLLVFAPRSDMPDTEAIFYYIRNAFAHGSFEVQDVDCRRMYLLESDKKGKPLAMMRLSEQTLLRYAQLAHLSVKEIKNLRQGKRKRPE
;
A
#
# COMPACT_ATOMS: atom_id res chain seq x y z
N MET A 1 -13.13 3.76 20.45
CA MET A 1 -13.55 4.14 19.09
C MET A 1 -12.74 3.29 18.11
N GLY A 2 -13.39 2.70 17.10
CA GLY A 2 -12.69 1.95 16.05
C GLY A 2 -11.91 2.88 15.12
N TRP A 3 -10.98 2.32 14.34
CA TRP A 3 -10.19 3.07 13.35
C TRP A 3 -11.06 3.66 12.23
N TRP A 4 -12.16 2.99 11.91
CA TRP A 4 -13.14 3.37 10.90
C TRP A 4 -14.54 3.01 11.39
N ASN A 5 -15.56 3.66 10.84
CA ASN A 5 -16.96 3.40 11.16
C ASN A 5 -17.63 2.49 10.11
N PRO A 6 -18.08 1.27 10.47
CA PRO A 6 -18.72 0.34 9.53
C PRO A 6 -20.08 0.78 9.01
N LYS A 7 -20.67 1.82 9.61
CA LYS A 7 -21.93 2.41 9.17
C LYS A 7 -21.74 3.69 8.34
N ALA A 8 -20.50 4.07 8.03
CA ALA A 8 -20.22 5.24 7.23
C ALA A 8 -20.78 5.08 5.81
N LYS A 9 -21.27 6.18 5.22
CA LYS A 9 -21.75 6.18 3.84
C LYS A 9 -20.57 6.09 2.89
N ILE A 10 -20.72 5.26 1.86
CA ILE A 10 -19.73 5.13 0.78
C ILE A 10 -20.11 6.13 -0.32
N PRO A 11 -19.16 6.93 -0.84
CA PRO A 11 -19.43 7.91 -1.91
C PRO A 11 -19.47 7.22 -3.28
N ILE A 12 -20.48 6.37 -3.50
CA ILE A 12 -20.60 5.52 -4.71
C ILE A 12 -20.70 6.34 -6.01
N GLU A 13 -21.25 7.54 -5.93
CA GLU A 13 -21.43 8.46 -7.07
C GLU A 13 -20.15 9.25 -7.42
N SER A 14 -19.08 9.14 -6.62
CA SER A 14 -17.82 9.84 -6.87
C SER A 14 -17.02 9.16 -7.98
N GLU A 15 -16.70 9.89 -9.05
CA GLU A 15 -15.86 9.39 -10.14
C GLU A 15 -14.45 9.05 -9.64
N GLU A 16 -13.89 9.88 -8.75
CA GLU A 16 -12.60 9.64 -8.11
C GLU A 16 -12.61 8.37 -7.27
N PHE A 17 -13.70 8.12 -6.53
CA PHE A 17 -13.88 6.89 -5.77
C PHE A 17 -13.92 5.68 -6.71
N GLY A 18 -14.72 5.76 -7.78
CA GLY A 18 -14.81 4.71 -8.79
C GLY A 18 -13.45 4.40 -9.44
N LYS A 19 -12.65 5.45 -9.71
CA LYS A 19 -11.28 5.31 -10.22
C LYS A 19 -10.36 4.63 -9.22
N ILE A 20 -10.37 5.04 -7.96
CA ILE A 20 -9.59 4.41 -6.88
C ILE A 20 -9.93 2.92 -6.79
N VAL A 21 -11.22 2.59 -6.77
CA VAL A 21 -11.68 1.19 -6.67
C VAL A 21 -11.20 0.38 -7.89
N ARG A 22 -11.40 0.90 -9.11
CA ARG A 22 -10.92 0.21 -10.33
C ARG A 22 -9.42 -0.06 -10.27
N ASP A 23 -8.63 0.99 -10.05
CA ASP A 23 -7.18 0.94 -10.24
C ASP A 23 -6.46 0.24 -9.07
N LEU A 24 -6.97 0.38 -7.83
CA LEU A 24 -6.31 -0.18 -6.63
C LEU A 24 -6.93 -1.49 -6.14
N VAL A 25 -8.17 -1.81 -6.49
CA VAL A 25 -8.84 -3.05 -6.06
C VAL A 25 -8.88 -4.06 -7.20
N PHE A 26 -9.51 -3.69 -8.32
CA PHE A 26 -9.66 -4.60 -9.45
C PHE A 26 -8.38 -4.76 -10.27
N GLU A 27 -7.53 -3.74 -10.33
CA GLU A 27 -6.25 -3.76 -11.06
C GLU A 27 -5.04 -3.71 -10.12
N CYS A 28 -5.23 -4.13 -8.86
CA CYS A 28 -4.22 -4.11 -7.82
C CYS A 28 -2.85 -4.64 -8.31
N PRO A 29 -1.77 -3.85 -8.22
CA PRO A 29 -0.49 -4.19 -8.82
C PRO A 29 0.37 -5.14 -7.95
N SER A 30 -0.23 -5.85 -6.99
CA SER A 30 0.48 -6.70 -6.03
C SER A 30 0.48 -8.17 -6.41
N SER A 31 1.48 -8.90 -5.93
CA SER A 31 1.58 -10.36 -6.05
C SER A 31 2.09 -11.01 -4.76
N HIS A 32 1.69 -12.25 -4.51
CA HIS A 32 2.26 -13.09 -3.47
C HIS A 32 3.45 -13.85 -4.03
N ARG A 33 4.59 -13.79 -3.33
CA ARG A 33 5.75 -14.63 -3.62
C ARG A 33 5.57 -16.00 -2.98
N HIS A 34 5.65 -17.04 -3.80
CA HIS A 34 5.67 -18.42 -3.37
C HIS A 34 7.05 -19.03 -3.63
N GLU A 35 7.52 -19.86 -2.70
CA GLU A 35 8.70 -20.71 -2.90
C GLU A 35 8.24 -22.17 -3.03
N VAL A 36 8.63 -22.84 -4.11
CA VAL A 36 8.36 -24.27 -4.32
C VAL A 36 9.67 -25.03 -4.29
N SER A 37 9.67 -26.22 -3.70
CA SER A 37 10.83 -27.11 -3.68
C SER A 37 10.87 -27.90 -4.99
N ASP A 38 11.89 -27.68 -5.83
CA ASP A 38 12.04 -28.36 -7.12
C ASP A 38 12.89 -29.65 -7.00
N GLY A 39 12.83 -30.31 -5.84
CA GLY A 39 13.66 -31.46 -5.52
C GLY A 39 15.07 -31.09 -5.02
N LYS A 40 16.01 -32.04 -5.15
CA LYS A 40 17.41 -31.89 -4.75
C LYS A 40 18.28 -31.68 -5.98
N ARG A 41 19.18 -30.70 -5.90
CA ARG A 41 20.26 -30.51 -6.85
C ARG A 41 21.26 -31.67 -6.77
N PRO A 42 22.12 -31.88 -7.79
CA PRO A 42 23.16 -32.91 -7.77
C PRO A 42 24.12 -32.81 -6.57
N ASP A 43 24.26 -31.62 -5.96
CA ASP A 43 25.05 -31.36 -4.76
C ASP A 43 24.30 -31.66 -3.44
N GLY A 44 23.11 -32.27 -3.51
CA GLY A 44 22.28 -32.60 -2.36
C GLY A 44 21.52 -31.41 -1.75
N LYS A 45 21.73 -30.17 -2.20
CA LYS A 45 21.01 -29.00 -1.70
C LYS A 45 19.59 -28.96 -2.28
N LYS A 46 18.64 -28.49 -1.47
CA LYS A 46 17.26 -28.26 -1.94
C LYS A 46 17.28 -27.19 -3.03
N SER A 47 16.78 -27.51 -4.21
CA SER A 47 16.48 -26.50 -5.22
C SER A 47 15.15 -25.84 -4.86
N LYS A 48 15.07 -24.53 -4.99
CA LYS A 48 13.83 -23.78 -4.82
C LYS A 48 13.60 -22.89 -6.04
N SER A 49 12.40 -22.94 -6.59
CA SER A 49 11.90 -21.99 -7.56
C SER A 49 11.02 -20.97 -6.86
N ARG A 50 10.92 -19.78 -7.46
CA ARG A 50 10.06 -18.71 -7.01
C ARG A 50 9.06 -18.40 -8.11
N PHE A 51 7.79 -18.32 -7.75
CA PHE A 51 6.76 -17.78 -8.63
C PHE A 51 5.97 -16.71 -7.90
N TYR A 52 5.34 -15.83 -8.69
CA TYR A 52 4.57 -14.70 -8.20
C TYR A 52 3.12 -14.87 -8.63
N GLN A 53 2.21 -14.96 -7.67
CA GLN A 53 0.77 -15.06 -7.91
C GLN A 53 0.13 -13.69 -7.78
N SER A 54 -0.42 -13.16 -8.86
CA SER A 54 -1.13 -11.88 -8.85
C SER A 54 -2.31 -11.90 -7.89
N VAL A 55 -2.46 -10.82 -7.12
CA VAL A 55 -3.60 -10.62 -6.20
C VAL A 55 -4.87 -10.29 -6.97
N SER A 56 -4.73 -9.52 -8.06
CA SER A 56 -5.82 -9.26 -8.99
C SER A 56 -5.96 -10.38 -10.03
N ALA A 57 -7.21 -10.76 -10.32
CA ALA A 57 -7.55 -11.66 -11.42
C ALA A 57 -7.26 -11.08 -12.81
N ARG A 58 -7.08 -9.75 -12.94
CA ARG A 58 -6.70 -9.07 -14.19
C ARG A 58 -5.21 -9.21 -14.53
N ASN A 59 -4.43 -9.86 -13.66
CA ASN A 59 -3.00 -10.11 -13.84
C ASN A 59 -2.16 -8.85 -14.11
N THR A 60 -2.52 -7.74 -13.47
CA THR A 60 -1.87 -6.42 -13.62
C THR A 60 -0.75 -6.19 -12.60
N SER A 61 -0.24 -7.23 -11.96
CA SER A 61 0.81 -7.09 -10.94
C SER A 61 2.08 -6.48 -11.50
N PHE A 62 2.85 -5.78 -10.66
CA PHE A 62 4.13 -5.23 -11.07
C PHE A 62 5.05 -6.31 -11.64
N HIS A 63 5.09 -7.47 -10.99
CA HIS A 63 5.86 -8.62 -11.47
C HIS A 63 5.42 -9.09 -12.87
N ALA A 64 4.11 -9.21 -13.12
CA ALA A 64 3.60 -9.57 -14.45
C ALA A 64 3.99 -8.55 -15.55
N ARG A 65 4.22 -7.29 -15.16
CA ARG A 65 4.66 -6.20 -16.05
C ARG A 65 6.18 -5.99 -16.08
N GLY A 66 6.96 -6.90 -15.52
CA GLY A 66 8.42 -6.81 -15.49
C GLY A 66 8.97 -5.72 -14.57
N ILE A 67 8.20 -5.27 -13.58
CA ILE A 67 8.60 -4.27 -12.59
C ILE A 67 9.04 -5.00 -11.32
N SER A 68 10.32 -4.85 -10.95
CA SER A 68 10.91 -5.44 -9.75
C SER A 68 12.18 -4.69 -9.31
N GLY A 69 12.75 -5.07 -8.17
CA GLY A 69 14.04 -4.56 -7.68
C GLY A 69 14.08 -3.05 -7.50
N ASP A 70 15.04 -2.38 -8.15
CA ASP A 70 15.21 -0.90 -8.12
C ASP A 70 13.94 -0.13 -8.52
N LEU A 71 13.10 -0.70 -9.37
CA LEU A 71 11.85 -0.07 -9.77
C LEU A 71 10.85 -0.03 -8.59
N PHE A 72 10.83 -1.08 -7.75
CA PHE A 72 10.06 -1.05 -6.50
C PHE A 72 10.54 0.01 -5.54
N LEU A 73 11.86 0.17 -5.41
CA LEU A 73 12.44 1.22 -4.56
C LEU A 73 12.08 2.62 -5.06
N THR A 74 12.01 2.80 -6.38
CA THR A 74 11.60 4.06 -7.00
C THR A 74 10.14 4.39 -6.69
N ILE A 75 9.22 3.42 -6.88
CA ILE A 75 7.80 3.57 -6.54
C ILE A 75 7.64 3.81 -5.03
N LEU A 76 8.34 3.05 -4.19
CA LEU A 76 8.30 3.23 -2.74
C LEU A 76 8.81 4.61 -2.34
N GLY A 77 9.81 5.15 -3.04
CA GLY A 77 10.27 6.53 -2.84
C GLY A 77 9.20 7.57 -3.12
N GLU A 78 8.34 7.36 -4.12
CA GLU A 78 7.18 8.22 -4.40
C GLU A 78 6.10 8.11 -3.33
N ILE A 79 5.81 6.91 -2.86
CA ILE A 79 4.85 6.65 -1.77
C ILE A 79 5.33 7.27 -0.46
N THR A 80 6.58 7.02 -0.10
CA THR A 80 7.11 7.34 1.23
C THR A 80 7.68 8.75 1.35
N GLY A 81 8.09 9.38 0.24
CA GLY A 81 8.68 10.73 0.25
C GLY A 81 7.83 11.78 0.98
N PRO A 82 6.53 11.92 0.67
CA PRO A 82 5.63 12.84 1.37
C PRO A 82 5.41 12.50 2.86
N LEU A 83 5.58 11.23 3.25
CA LEU A 83 5.24 10.71 4.58
C LEU A 83 6.43 10.71 5.55
N LYS A 84 7.65 10.41 5.06
CA LYS A 84 8.85 10.22 5.88
C LYS A 84 9.26 11.46 6.67
N ARG A 85 9.12 12.66 6.11
CA ARG A 85 9.51 13.92 6.78
C ARG A 85 8.74 14.21 8.08
N LYS A 86 7.72 13.42 8.41
CA LYS A 86 6.83 13.64 9.55
C LYS A 86 6.55 12.35 10.34
N ASP A 87 7.32 11.29 10.14
CA ASP A 87 7.11 9.98 10.77
C ASP A 87 5.72 9.38 10.53
N ARG A 88 5.18 9.59 9.31
CA ARG A 88 3.84 9.13 8.92
C ARG A 88 3.85 7.88 8.05
N TYR A 89 5.03 7.32 7.80
CA TYR A 89 5.22 6.02 7.19
C TYR A 89 5.94 5.15 8.20
N ILE A 90 5.22 4.21 8.81
CA ILE A 90 5.71 3.45 9.96
C ILE A 90 5.55 1.96 9.66
N LYS A 91 6.67 1.25 9.73
CA LYS A 91 6.69 -0.22 9.75
C LYS A 91 6.64 -0.66 11.19
N VAL A 92 5.72 -1.56 11.51
CA VAL A 92 5.61 -2.14 12.85
C VAL A 92 6.79 -3.08 13.09
N GLU A 93 7.43 -2.93 14.25
CA GLU A 93 8.53 -3.78 14.67
C GLU A 93 8.04 -5.05 15.39
N ASN A 94 8.93 -6.02 15.56
CA ASN A 94 8.59 -7.26 16.27
C ASN A 94 8.15 -6.96 17.71
N GLY A 95 7.03 -7.55 18.12
CA GLY A 95 6.47 -7.37 19.46
C GLY A 95 5.49 -6.20 19.61
N GLN A 96 5.33 -5.36 18.58
CA GLN A 96 4.31 -4.31 18.55
C GLN A 96 3.07 -4.75 17.76
N THR A 97 1.91 -4.18 18.08
CA THR A 97 0.71 -4.29 17.24
C THR A 97 0.55 -3.07 16.32
N VAL A 98 -0.19 -3.23 15.22
CA VAL A 98 -0.48 -2.12 14.28
C VAL A 98 -1.30 -1.05 14.98
N GLU A 99 -2.24 -1.47 15.83
CA GLU A 99 -3.17 -0.62 16.55
C GLU A 99 -2.46 0.27 17.56
N GLU A 100 -1.55 -0.30 18.37
CA GLU A 100 -0.74 0.46 19.32
C GLU A 100 0.12 1.52 18.62
N VAL A 101 0.78 1.13 17.53
CA VAL A 101 1.65 2.03 16.75
C VAL A 101 0.82 3.13 16.07
N ALA A 102 -0.35 2.79 15.52
CA ALA A 102 -1.26 3.74 14.91
C ALA A 102 -1.81 4.73 15.95
N ALA A 103 -2.25 4.25 17.12
CA ALA A 103 -2.72 5.09 18.21
C ALA A 103 -1.63 6.06 18.69
N SER A 104 -0.40 5.56 18.85
CA SER A 104 0.76 6.38 19.21
C SER A 104 1.06 7.45 18.14
N ALA A 105 1.02 7.09 16.86
CA ALA A 105 1.22 8.03 15.77
C ALA A 105 0.12 9.11 15.69
N VAL A 106 -1.16 8.72 15.89
CA VAL A 106 -2.28 9.67 15.96
C VAL A 106 -2.10 10.63 17.13
N LYS A 107 -1.74 10.12 18.31
CA LYS A 107 -1.46 10.96 19.49
C LYS A 107 -0.35 11.97 19.23
N ARG A 108 0.75 11.58 18.57
CA ARG A 108 1.84 12.49 18.19
C ARG A 108 1.41 13.57 17.20
N LEU A 109 0.52 13.25 16.26
CA LEU A 109 0.01 14.21 15.29
C LEU A 109 -1.00 15.20 15.89
N GLY A 110 -1.56 14.90 17.06
CA GLY A 110 -2.46 15.79 17.79
C GLY A 110 -3.72 16.18 17.00
N SER A 111 -4.11 17.44 17.10
CA SER A 111 -5.30 18.00 16.40
C SER A 111 -5.19 17.94 14.88
N ASP A 112 -3.97 17.84 14.35
CA ASP A 112 -3.69 17.78 12.92
C ASP A 112 -3.85 16.37 12.35
N ALA A 113 -4.01 15.34 13.20
CA ALA A 113 -4.02 13.94 12.77
C ALA A 113 -4.93 13.74 11.57
N MET A 114 -6.22 14.07 11.68
CA MET A 114 -7.21 13.81 10.63
C MET A 114 -6.93 14.50 9.29
N LYS A 115 -6.10 15.54 9.28
CA LYS A 115 -5.75 16.34 8.09
C LYS A 115 -4.51 15.81 7.36
N ARG A 116 -3.90 14.74 7.87
CA ARG A 116 -2.58 14.27 7.45
C ARG A 116 -2.62 12.79 7.09
N ASP A 117 -2.06 12.47 5.94
CA ASP A 117 -1.81 11.08 5.58
C ASP A 117 -0.95 10.36 6.62
N LEU A 118 -1.27 9.11 6.90
CA LEU A 118 -0.59 8.20 7.82
C LEU A 118 -0.70 6.78 7.27
N LEU A 119 0.40 6.04 7.33
CA LEU A 119 0.51 4.66 6.87
C LEU A 119 1.26 3.86 7.93
N VAL A 120 0.55 3.01 8.66
CA VAL A 120 1.10 2.08 9.65
C VAL A 120 0.81 0.65 9.21
N PHE A 121 1.82 -0.20 9.14
CA PHE A 121 1.64 -1.56 8.63
C PHE A 121 2.67 -2.54 9.17
N ALA A 122 2.25 -3.80 9.27
CA ALA A 122 3.14 -4.92 9.53
C ALA A 122 3.89 -5.32 8.24
N PRO A 123 5.22 -5.49 8.30
CA PRO A 123 6.00 -5.95 7.15
C PRO A 123 5.62 -7.39 6.78
N ARG A 124 5.81 -7.72 5.50
CA ARG A 124 5.49 -9.03 4.96
C ARG A 124 6.73 -9.73 4.43
N SER A 125 6.82 -11.03 4.65
CA SER A 125 7.91 -11.86 4.11
C SER A 125 7.63 -12.37 2.70
N ASP A 126 6.37 -12.36 2.25
CA ASP A 126 5.93 -12.87 0.96
C ASP A 126 5.78 -11.78 -0.11
N MET A 127 5.99 -10.51 0.21
CA MET A 127 5.95 -9.42 -0.78
C MET A 127 6.75 -8.21 -0.28
N PRO A 128 7.34 -7.42 -1.19
CA PRO A 128 8.02 -6.17 -0.82
C PRO A 128 7.03 -5.13 -0.31
N ASP A 129 7.51 -4.16 0.49
CA ASP A 129 6.66 -3.11 1.06
C ASP A 129 5.86 -2.34 0.01
N THR A 130 6.46 -2.12 -1.18
CA THR A 130 5.77 -1.48 -2.30
C THR A 130 4.46 -2.19 -2.61
N GLU A 131 4.50 -3.52 -2.79
CA GLU A 131 3.31 -4.32 -3.07
C GLU A 131 2.43 -4.52 -1.83
N ALA A 132 3.01 -4.61 -0.63
CA ALA A 132 2.25 -4.74 0.60
C ALA A 132 1.30 -3.56 0.81
N ILE A 133 1.74 -2.33 0.52
CA ILE A 133 0.92 -1.12 0.64
C ILE A 133 -0.30 -1.21 -0.28
N PHE A 134 -0.10 -1.53 -1.56
CA PHE A 134 -1.21 -1.71 -2.51
C PHE A 134 -2.15 -2.85 -2.10
N TYR A 135 -1.58 -3.96 -1.61
CA TYR A 135 -2.34 -5.11 -1.14
C TYR A 135 -3.23 -4.76 0.06
N TYR A 136 -2.70 -4.02 1.04
CA TYR A 136 -3.47 -3.60 2.21
C TYR A 136 -4.59 -2.62 1.86
N ILE A 137 -4.34 -1.68 0.94
CA ILE A 137 -5.38 -0.79 0.41
C ILE A 137 -6.49 -1.60 -0.27
N ARG A 138 -6.10 -2.54 -1.15
CA ARG A 138 -7.04 -3.44 -1.83
C ARG A 138 -7.89 -4.22 -0.82
N ASN A 139 -7.26 -4.77 0.21
CA ASN A 139 -7.97 -5.58 1.20
C ASN A 139 -8.96 -4.76 2.03
N ALA A 140 -8.59 -3.54 2.43
CA ALA A 140 -9.50 -2.65 3.14
C ALA A 140 -10.79 -2.42 2.32
N PHE A 141 -10.66 -2.11 1.02
CA PHE A 141 -11.82 -1.95 0.15
C PHE A 141 -12.57 -3.27 -0.08
N ALA A 142 -11.87 -4.37 -0.36
CA ALA A 142 -12.50 -5.66 -0.67
C ALA A 142 -13.29 -6.24 0.52
N HIS A 143 -12.90 -5.91 1.74
CA HIS A 143 -13.59 -6.35 2.96
C HIS A 143 -14.57 -5.30 3.51
N GLY A 144 -14.70 -4.14 2.86
CA GLY A 144 -15.51 -3.04 3.37
C GLY A 144 -14.97 -2.40 4.65
N SER A 145 -13.70 -2.66 4.98
CA SER A 145 -13.00 -2.17 6.17
C SER A 145 -12.43 -0.77 5.95
N PHE A 146 -13.32 0.17 5.59
CA PHE A 146 -12.95 1.55 5.37
C PHE A 146 -14.06 2.54 5.70
N GLU A 147 -13.65 3.78 5.91
CA GLU A 147 -14.51 4.93 6.04
C GLU A 147 -13.98 6.09 5.20
N VAL A 148 -14.90 6.91 4.68
CA VAL A 148 -14.58 8.13 3.95
C VAL A 148 -15.14 9.33 4.72
N GLN A 149 -14.28 10.31 5.02
CA GLN A 149 -14.65 11.53 5.73
C GLN A 149 -14.18 12.77 4.98
N ASP A 150 -14.98 13.83 4.97
CA ASP A 150 -14.56 15.14 4.50
C ASP A 150 -14.02 15.96 5.69
N VAL A 151 -12.76 16.35 5.62
CA VAL A 151 -12.04 17.10 6.66
C VAL A 151 -11.38 18.31 6.00
N ASP A 152 -11.74 19.52 6.40
CA ASP A 152 -11.23 20.78 5.81
C ASP A 152 -11.29 20.79 4.27
N CYS A 153 -12.45 20.43 3.71
CA CYS A 153 -12.66 20.31 2.26
C CYS A 153 -11.75 19.28 1.56
N ARG A 154 -11.17 18.33 2.32
CA ARG A 154 -10.40 17.21 1.79
C ARG A 154 -11.06 15.90 2.16
N ARG A 155 -11.21 15.03 1.16
CA ARG A 155 -11.69 13.69 1.40
C ARG A 155 -10.56 12.79 1.89
N MET A 156 -10.76 12.20 3.05
CA MET A 156 -9.83 11.33 3.76
C MET A 156 -10.42 9.93 3.86
N TYR A 157 -9.58 8.93 3.59
CA TYR A 157 -9.91 7.52 3.64
C TYR A 157 -9.22 6.90 4.84
N LEU A 158 -10.01 6.36 5.76
CA LEU A 158 -9.53 5.54 6.86
C LEU A 158 -9.68 4.09 6.43
N LEU A 159 -8.56 3.42 6.20
CA LEU A 159 -8.47 2.06 5.66
C LEU A 159 -7.89 1.14 6.71
N GLU A 160 -8.50 -0.02 6.91
CA GLU A 160 -7.98 -1.08 7.77
C GLU A 160 -7.87 -2.38 6.97
N SER A 161 -6.69 -2.99 6.94
CA SER A 161 -6.55 -4.36 6.44
C SER A 161 -6.39 -5.29 7.62
N ASP A 162 -7.33 -6.20 7.77
CA ASP A 162 -7.35 -7.24 8.79
C ASP A 162 -6.89 -8.60 8.24
N LYS A 163 -6.37 -9.46 9.12
CA LYS A 163 -6.38 -10.91 8.94
C LYS A 163 -6.81 -11.59 10.25
N LYS A 164 -8.02 -12.15 10.26
CA LYS A 164 -8.60 -12.93 11.39
C LYS A 164 -8.75 -12.10 12.67
N GLY A 165 -9.24 -10.87 12.55
CA GLY A 165 -9.43 -9.94 13.68
C GLY A 165 -8.13 -9.32 14.21
N LYS A 166 -7.01 -9.47 13.49
CA LYS A 166 -5.76 -8.78 13.73
C LYS A 166 -5.43 -7.82 12.57
N PRO A 167 -5.54 -6.49 12.80
CA PRO A 167 -5.03 -5.47 11.90
C PRO A 167 -3.58 -5.70 11.49
N LEU A 168 -3.37 -5.74 10.17
CA LEU A 168 -2.06 -5.79 9.52
C LEU A 168 -1.66 -4.44 8.93
N ALA A 169 -2.63 -3.55 8.69
CA ALA A 169 -2.37 -2.18 8.35
C ALA A 169 -3.54 -1.27 8.76
N MET A 170 -3.20 -0.07 9.20
CA MET A 170 -4.11 1.04 9.45
C MET A 170 -3.57 2.25 8.70
N MET A 171 -4.36 2.74 7.75
CA MET A 171 -3.97 3.85 6.88
C MET A 171 -5.02 4.94 6.96
N ARG A 172 -4.56 6.19 6.97
CA ARG A 172 -5.38 7.36 6.71
C ARG A 172 -4.77 8.05 5.51
N LEU A 173 -5.45 8.08 4.37
CA LEU A 173 -4.91 8.63 3.13
C LEU A 173 -5.91 9.59 2.51
N SER A 174 -5.46 10.74 2.05
CA SER A 174 -6.28 11.64 1.25
C SER A 174 -6.64 11.01 -0.10
N GLU A 175 -7.77 11.43 -0.68
CA GLU A 175 -8.19 11.03 -2.02
C GLU A 175 -7.09 11.30 -3.05
N GLN A 176 -6.45 12.47 -2.96
CA GLN A 176 -5.33 12.86 -3.82
C GLN A 176 -4.16 11.86 -3.74
N THR A 177 -3.83 11.39 -2.53
CA THR A 177 -2.77 10.39 -2.33
C THR A 177 -3.16 9.04 -2.92
N LEU A 178 -4.41 8.60 -2.74
CA LEU A 178 -4.89 7.35 -3.36
C LEU A 178 -4.92 7.44 -4.89
N LEU A 179 -5.36 8.57 -5.46
CA LEU A 179 -5.31 8.82 -6.90
C LEU A 179 -3.87 8.83 -7.42
N ARG A 180 -2.93 9.40 -6.68
CA ARG A 180 -1.50 9.32 -7.00
C ARG A 180 -1.01 7.87 -6.97
N TYR A 181 -1.42 7.07 -6.00
CA TYR A 181 -1.05 5.67 -5.94
C TYR A 181 -1.65 4.88 -7.10
N ALA A 182 -2.89 5.18 -7.50
CA ALA A 182 -3.52 4.60 -8.69
C ALA A 182 -2.72 4.92 -9.97
N GLN A 183 -2.23 6.15 -10.10
CA GLN A 183 -1.32 6.50 -11.21
C GLN A 183 -0.01 5.70 -11.16
N LEU A 184 0.62 5.60 -9.98
CA LEU A 184 1.86 4.83 -9.81
C LEU A 184 1.65 3.34 -10.13
N ALA A 185 0.50 2.79 -9.77
CA ALA A 185 0.11 1.42 -10.07
C ALA A 185 0.13 1.16 -11.58
N HIS A 186 -0.13 2.15 -12.42
CA HIS A 186 -0.25 2.01 -13.88
C HIS A 186 0.99 2.39 -14.69
N LEU A 187 2.06 2.86 -14.03
CA LEU A 187 3.28 3.23 -14.75
C LEU A 187 3.98 2.03 -15.40
N SER A 188 4.46 2.25 -16.61
CA SER A 188 5.38 1.36 -17.31
C SER A 188 6.80 1.43 -16.72
N VAL A 189 7.63 0.43 -17.06
CA VAL A 189 9.06 0.41 -16.71
C VAL A 189 9.78 1.69 -17.13
N LYS A 190 9.49 2.22 -18.32
CA LYS A 190 10.11 3.44 -18.84
C LYS A 190 9.74 4.66 -17.99
N GLU A 191 8.47 4.80 -17.64
CA GLU A 191 7.99 5.92 -16.84
C GLU A 191 8.54 5.88 -15.42
N ILE A 192 8.63 4.70 -14.80
CA ILE A 192 9.24 4.55 -13.48
C ILE A 192 10.72 4.96 -13.52
N LYS A 193 11.47 4.55 -14.56
CA LYS A 193 12.86 4.99 -14.75
C LYS A 193 12.98 6.50 -14.89
N ASN A 194 12.03 7.15 -15.57
CA ASN A 194 12.02 8.60 -15.75
C ASN A 194 11.78 9.37 -14.44
N LEU A 195 10.99 8.83 -13.50
CA LEU A 195 10.82 9.43 -12.17
C LEU A 195 12.16 9.61 -11.44
N ARG A 196 13.06 8.62 -11.58
CA ARG A 196 14.40 8.68 -10.98
C ARG A 196 15.27 9.77 -11.62
N GLN A 197 15.16 9.97 -12.93
CA GLN A 197 15.94 10.97 -13.66
C GLN A 197 15.46 12.40 -13.38
N GLY A 198 14.14 12.60 -13.26
CA GLY A 198 13.56 13.91 -12.93
C GLY A 198 14.01 14.44 -11.56
N LYS A 199 14.24 13.56 -10.58
CA LYS A 199 14.80 13.94 -9.26
C LYS A 199 16.26 14.36 -9.33
N ARG A 200 17.07 13.76 -10.20
CA ARG A 200 18.49 14.12 -10.37
C ARG A 200 18.71 15.48 -11.06
N LYS A 201 17.70 16.00 -11.76
CA LYS A 201 17.78 17.26 -12.53
C LYS A 201 17.26 18.49 -11.79
N ARG A 202 16.71 18.36 -10.58
CA ARG A 202 16.36 19.53 -9.76
C ARG A 202 17.59 19.92 -8.94
N PRO A 203 18.20 21.10 -9.16
CA PRO A 203 19.19 21.63 -8.24
C PRO A 203 18.50 21.88 -6.88
N GLU A 204 19.23 21.62 -5.80
CA GLU A 204 18.82 22.00 -4.44
C GLU A 204 18.70 23.52 -4.29
#